data_AF-A0A3D1QSF3-F1
#
_entry.id   AF-A0A3D1QSF3-F1
#
_cell.length_a   1.000
_cell.length_b   1.000
_cell.length_c   1.000
_cell.angle_alpha   90.00
_cell.angle_beta   90.00
_cell.angle_gamma   90.00
#
_symmetry.space_group_name_H-M   'P 1'
#
loop_
_entity.id
_entity.type
_entity.pdbx_description
1 polymer ?
#
loop_
_entity_poly.entity_id
_entity_poly.type
_entity_poly.pdbx_seq_one_letter_code
_entity_poly.pdbx_strand_id
1 'polypeptide(L)'
;TTENPSDCAALKALGDCYFAASDADLGALTYERFLKTCPKHAEAQQVAGALAAHYDKVTGPEPPPNAGPDGLYRVPLPPRQTVGGRTEDDAWAYERYDRVERLTKVEEAIELMRDGKPAKAVKLLEKHLKEEPKNAQGWRFLGTARAENGDPSGAVEAYEKYLALEPKAPDAAPIRQSVEYFKKR
;
A
#
# COMPACT_ATOMS: atom_id res chain seq x y z
N THR A 1 2.88 -11.53 25.55
CA THR A 1 2.79 -12.14 24.21
C THR A 1 4.21 -12.31 23.72
N THR A 2 4.61 -13.56 23.48
CA THR A 2 5.98 -13.93 23.12
C THR A 2 6.30 -13.39 21.73
N GLU A 3 7.11 -12.33 21.65
CA GLU A 3 7.71 -11.87 20.40
C GLU A 3 8.44 -13.05 19.75
N ASN A 4 8.01 -13.48 18.56
CA ASN A 4 8.66 -14.57 17.84
C ASN A 4 9.92 -14.00 17.17
N PRO A 5 11.14 -14.37 17.61
CA PRO A 5 12.37 -13.74 17.13
C PRO A 5 12.56 -13.89 15.61
N SER A 6 12.04 -14.97 15.04
CA SER A 6 12.09 -15.26 13.61
C SER A 6 11.25 -14.28 12.77
N ASP A 7 10.12 -13.81 13.30
CA ASP A 7 9.26 -12.83 12.62
C ASP A 7 9.89 -11.42 12.63
N CYS A 8 10.53 -11.05 13.75
CA CYS A 8 11.23 -9.77 13.87
C CYS A 8 12.40 -9.68 12.89
N ALA A 9 13.24 -10.71 12.84
CA ALA A 9 14.37 -10.76 11.92
C ALA A 9 13.95 -10.73 10.44
N ALA A 10 12.85 -11.43 10.10
CA ALA A 10 12.30 -11.44 8.75
C ALA A 10 11.75 -10.08 8.32
N LEU A 11 11.01 -9.39 9.21
CA LEU A 11 10.50 -8.05 8.94
C LEU A 11 11.62 -7.03 8.75
N LYS A 12 12.68 -7.11 9.56
CA LYS A 12 13.85 -6.25 9.42
C LYS A 12 14.55 -6.48 8.08
N ALA A 13 14.87 -7.73 7.76
CA ALA A 13 15.53 -8.09 6.51
C ALA A 13 14.70 -7.68 5.27
N LEU A 14 13.37 -7.81 5.35
CA LEU A 14 12.46 -7.38 4.29
C LEU A 14 12.50 -5.86 4.10
N GLY A 15 12.50 -5.08 5.19
CA GLY A 15 12.65 -3.63 5.12
C GLY A 15 14.01 -3.21 4.53
N ASP A 16 15.10 -3.86 4.95
CA ASP A 16 16.45 -3.66 4.41
C ASP A 16 16.48 -3.90 2.88
N CYS A 17 15.83 -4.97 2.42
CA CYS A 17 15.70 -5.30 1.00
C CYS A 17 14.93 -4.23 0.22
N TYR A 18 13.83 -3.69 0.76
CA TYR A 18 13.08 -2.63 0.09
C TYR A 18 13.86 -1.31 -0.01
N PHE A 19 14.59 -0.94 1.04
CA PHE A 19 15.48 0.22 0.97
C PHE A 19 16.62 0.01 -0.04
N ALA A 20 17.17 -1.19 -0.13
CA ALA A 20 18.18 -1.54 -1.15
C ALA A 20 17.60 -1.56 -2.58
N ALA A 21 16.33 -1.93 -2.74
CA ALA A 21 15.60 -1.92 -4.01
C ALA A 21 15.16 -0.51 -4.46
N SER A 22 15.49 0.55 -3.71
CA SER A 22 14.99 1.93 -3.90
C SER A 22 13.48 2.13 -3.72
N ASP A 23 12.77 1.12 -3.21
CA ASP A 23 11.36 1.18 -2.83
C ASP A 23 11.22 1.68 -1.38
N ALA A 24 11.68 2.91 -1.16
CA ALA A 24 11.86 3.46 0.18
C ALA A 24 10.55 3.61 0.98
N ASP A 25 9.41 3.81 0.31
CA ASP A 25 8.08 3.86 0.94
C ASP A 25 7.67 2.50 1.52
N LEU A 26 7.88 1.41 0.77
CA LEU A 26 7.62 0.05 1.24
C LEU A 26 8.59 -0.37 2.35
N GLY A 27 9.85 0.07 2.24
CA GLY A 27 10.86 -0.09 3.29
C GLY A 27 10.43 0.59 4.60
N ALA A 28 9.96 1.83 4.51
CA ALA A 28 9.46 2.59 5.65
C ALA A 28 8.27 1.90 6.34
N LEU A 29 7.28 1.45 5.57
CA LEU A 29 6.11 0.72 6.09
C LEU A 29 6.50 -0.60 6.77
N THR A 30 7.47 -1.32 6.19
CA THR A 30 7.94 -2.59 6.76
C THR A 30 8.69 -2.37 8.07
N TYR A 31 9.47 -1.28 8.16
CA TYR A 31 10.12 -0.86 9.39
C TYR A 31 9.13 -0.36 10.46
N GLU A 32 8.07 0.36 10.08
CA GLU A 32 7.00 0.74 11.02
C GLU A 32 6.30 -0.50 11.60
N ARG A 33 6.04 -1.50 10.74
CA ARG A 33 5.50 -2.80 11.18
C ARG A 33 6.45 -3.52 12.12
N PHE A 34 7.76 -3.52 11.82
CA PHE A 34 8.78 -4.09 12.70
C PHE A 34 8.79 -3.43 14.08
N LEU A 35 8.77 -2.10 14.16
CA LEU A 35 8.78 -1.36 15.43
C LEU A 35 7.52 -1.62 16.26
N LYS A 36 6.38 -1.84 15.61
CA LYS A 36 5.11 -2.16 16.27
C LYS A 36 5.06 -3.59 16.79
N THR A 37 5.61 -4.54 16.02
CA THR A 37 5.58 -5.96 16.39
C THR A 37 6.68 -6.31 17.39
N CYS A 38 7.85 -5.65 17.30
CA CYS A 38 9.06 -5.99 18.04
C CYS A 38 9.70 -4.75 18.72
N PRO A 39 8.99 -4.07 19.63
CA PRO A 39 9.45 -2.80 20.21
C PRO A 39 10.70 -2.93 21.10
N LYS A 40 10.99 -4.14 21.62
CA LYS A 40 12.15 -4.41 22.48
C LYS A 40 13.32 -5.04 21.74
N HIS A 41 13.25 -5.16 20.42
CA HIS A 41 14.32 -5.76 19.63
C HIS A 41 15.59 -4.90 19.68
N ALA A 42 16.76 -5.53 19.77
CA ALA A 42 18.05 -4.83 19.88
C ALA A 42 18.31 -3.83 18.73
N GLU A 43 17.74 -4.11 17.57
CA GLU A 43 17.90 -3.32 16.34
C GLU A 43 16.73 -2.33 16.11
N ALA A 44 15.75 -2.27 17.01
CA ALA A 44 14.64 -1.30 16.92
C ALA A 44 15.14 0.14 16.86
N GLN A 45 16.18 0.48 17.62
CA GLN A 45 16.76 1.82 17.60
C GLN A 45 17.44 2.15 16.27
N GLN A 46 18.06 1.16 15.62
CA GLN A 46 18.69 1.34 14.30
C GLN A 46 17.64 1.52 13.22
N VAL A 47 16.58 0.70 13.24
CA VAL A 47 15.45 0.79 12.31
C VAL A 47 14.73 2.13 12.45
N ALA A 48 14.48 2.59 13.68
CA ALA A 48 13.91 3.90 13.94
C ALA A 48 14.80 5.04 13.42
N GLY A 49 16.12 4.92 13.55
CA GLY A 49 17.08 5.88 13.00
C GLY A 49 17.08 5.94 11.47
N ALA A 50 17.04 4.77 10.80
CA ALA A 50 16.96 4.68 9.34
C ALA A 50 15.64 5.25 8.82
N LEU A 51 14.54 4.96 9.51
CA LEU A 51 13.22 5.50 9.22
C LEU A 51 13.18 7.03 9.41
N ALA A 52 13.77 7.55 10.49
CA ALA A 52 13.88 8.98 10.74
C ALA A 52 14.73 9.70 9.67
N ALA A 53 15.84 9.11 9.25
CA ALA A 53 16.69 9.66 8.18
C ALA A 53 16.01 9.60 6.80
N HIS A 54 15.19 8.59 6.55
CA HIS A 54 14.34 8.54 5.37
C HIS A 54 13.31 9.68 5.41
N TYR A 55 12.62 9.86 6.55
CA TYR A 55 11.66 10.95 6.71
C TYR A 55 12.31 12.33 6.61
N ASP A 56 13.46 12.58 7.23
CA ASP A 56 14.21 13.85 7.11
C ASP A 56 14.51 14.23 5.65
N LYS A 57 14.91 13.25 4.82
CA LYS A 57 15.13 13.44 3.38
C LYS A 57 13.84 13.69 2.59
N VAL A 58 12.72 13.15 3.06
CA VAL A 58 11.41 13.23 2.39
C VAL A 58 10.59 14.44 2.84
N THR A 59 10.79 14.96 4.06
CA THR A 59 9.97 16.03 4.65
C THR A 59 10.71 17.30 5.04
N GLY A 60 12.05 17.39 4.96
CA GLY A 60 12.76 18.54 5.53
C GLY A 60 12.64 18.60 7.07
N PRO A 61 13.19 19.64 7.73
CA PRO A 61 13.75 19.59 9.08
C PRO A 61 12.76 19.47 10.27
N GLU A 62 11.51 19.07 10.10
CA GLU A 62 10.58 18.90 11.22
C GLU A 62 10.15 17.44 11.42
N PRO A 63 10.35 16.87 12.65
CA PRO A 63 9.85 15.54 12.98
C PRO A 63 8.32 15.55 13.14
N PRO A 64 7.61 14.44 12.87
CA PRO A 64 6.15 14.41 13.01
C PRO A 64 5.73 14.61 14.49
N PRO A 65 4.75 15.47 14.77
CA PRO A 65 4.49 16.01 16.12
C PRO A 65 3.79 15.05 17.12
N ASN A 66 3.79 13.73 16.93
CA ASN A 66 2.92 12.81 17.70
C ASN A 66 3.60 11.55 18.27
N ALA A 67 4.76 11.72 18.92
CA ALA A 67 5.22 10.76 19.91
C ALA A 67 4.54 11.06 21.26
N GLY A 68 3.53 10.27 21.63
CA GLY A 68 2.95 10.32 22.97
C GLY A 68 3.97 9.90 24.05
N PRO A 69 3.82 10.34 25.31
CA PRO A 69 4.75 10.01 26.40
C PRO A 69 4.82 8.51 26.75
N ASP A 70 3.92 7.71 26.19
CA ASP A 70 3.78 6.27 26.30
C ASP A 70 4.52 5.47 25.21
N GLY A 71 5.20 6.13 24.26
CA GLY A 71 6.00 5.45 23.22
C GLY A 71 5.16 4.71 22.16
N LEU A 72 3.85 4.93 22.15
CA LEU A 72 2.93 4.40 21.15
C LEU A 72 2.75 5.42 20.03
N TYR A 73 3.08 5.01 18.81
CA TYR A 73 2.77 5.77 17.60
C TYR A 73 1.25 5.83 17.43
N ARG A 74 0.65 6.99 17.72
CA ARG A 74 -0.77 7.25 17.45
C ARG A 74 -0.84 8.07 16.19
N VAL A 75 -1.51 7.51 15.20
CA VAL A 75 -1.88 8.26 14.01
C VAL A 75 -3.11 9.09 14.34
N PRO A 76 -3.04 10.43 14.45
CA PRO A 76 -4.23 11.23 14.66
C PRO A 76 -4.92 11.40 13.31
N LEU A 77 -6.14 10.88 13.20
CA LEU A 77 -7.08 11.29 12.16
C LEU A 77 -7.56 12.71 12.50
N PRO A 78 -7.48 13.70 11.59
CA PRO A 78 -8.13 14.97 11.86
C PRO A 78 -9.65 14.84 11.64
N PRO A 79 -10.48 15.52 12.44
CA PRO A 79 -11.93 15.51 12.24
C PRO A 79 -12.27 16.11 10.88
N ARG A 80 -13.09 15.38 10.11
CA ARG A 80 -13.52 15.79 8.78
C ARG A 80 -14.57 16.89 8.89
N GLN A 81 -14.19 18.16 9.12
CA GLN A 81 -15.09 19.29 8.84
C GLN A 81 -14.37 20.54 8.30
N THR A 82 -14.97 21.05 7.22
CA THR A 82 -14.74 22.33 6.58
C THR A 82 -15.34 23.48 7.38
N VAL A 83 -14.64 24.62 7.39
CA VAL A 83 -15.08 26.03 7.27
C VAL A 83 -14.19 26.88 8.17
N GLY A 84 -13.39 27.75 7.54
CA GLY A 84 -12.66 28.81 8.22
C GLY A 84 -11.16 28.58 8.40
N GLY A 85 -10.42 28.54 7.28
CA GLY A 85 -9.07 29.10 7.25
C GLY A 85 -7.95 28.33 7.95
N ARG A 86 -7.45 27.28 7.28
CA ARG A 86 -6.03 27.05 6.92
C ARG A 86 -5.96 25.66 6.27
N THR A 87 -5.78 25.62 4.96
CA THR A 87 -6.08 24.44 4.12
C THR A 87 -4.88 23.91 3.32
N GLU A 88 -3.65 24.36 3.57
CA GLU A 88 -2.52 24.05 2.69
C GLU A 88 -1.43 23.18 3.35
N ASP A 89 -1.23 23.26 4.68
CA ASP A 89 -0.17 22.52 5.40
C ASP A 89 -0.47 21.05 5.71
N ASP A 90 -1.74 20.61 5.67
CA ASP A 90 -2.15 19.23 5.99
C ASP A 90 -2.52 18.39 4.75
N ALA A 91 -2.41 18.97 3.54
CA ALA A 91 -2.79 18.30 2.29
C ALA A 91 -1.97 17.02 2.04
N TRP A 92 -0.68 17.04 2.40
CA TRP A 92 0.21 15.88 2.27
C TRP A 92 -0.16 14.74 3.24
N ALA A 93 -0.65 15.06 4.45
CA ALA A 93 -1.05 14.07 5.44
C ALA A 93 -2.27 13.29 4.98
N TYR A 94 -3.27 13.98 4.41
CA TYR A 94 -4.43 13.33 3.79
C TYR A 94 -4.07 12.57 2.51
N GLU A 95 -3.21 13.11 1.65
CA GLU A 95 -2.80 12.40 0.44
C GLU A 95 -2.03 11.10 0.76
N ARG A 96 -1.22 11.12 1.82
CA ARG A 96 -0.49 9.95 2.35
C ARG A 96 -1.41 8.98 3.08
N TYR A 97 -2.40 9.46 3.84
CA TYR A 97 -3.42 8.62 4.47
C TYR A 97 -4.29 7.91 3.45
N ASP A 98 -4.76 8.65 2.46
CA ASP A 98 -5.58 8.14 1.38
C ASP A 98 -4.73 7.18 0.53
N ARG A 99 -3.42 7.41 0.37
CA ARG A 99 -2.48 6.44 -0.23
C ARG A 99 -2.42 5.12 0.54
N VAL A 100 -2.38 5.18 1.86
CA VAL A 100 -2.37 4.00 2.73
C VAL A 100 -3.71 3.27 2.66
N GLU A 101 -4.85 3.96 2.72
CA GLU A 101 -6.17 3.32 2.55
C GLU A 101 -6.37 2.75 1.12
N ARG A 102 -5.80 3.43 0.12
CA ARG A 102 -5.80 2.98 -1.29
C ARG A 102 -5.02 1.70 -1.49
N LEU A 103 -3.96 1.48 -0.72
CA LEU A 103 -3.15 0.26 -0.74
C LEU A 103 -3.81 -0.84 0.09
N THR A 104 -4.37 -0.52 1.26
CA THR A 104 -4.94 -1.52 2.17
C THR A 104 -6.12 -2.28 1.55
N LYS A 105 -7.01 -1.60 0.83
CA LYS A 105 -8.13 -2.25 0.13
C LYS A 105 -7.67 -3.18 -1.00
N VAL A 106 -6.55 -2.83 -1.67
CA VAL A 106 -5.95 -3.66 -2.72
C VAL A 106 -5.26 -4.87 -2.10
N GLU A 107 -4.53 -4.70 -1.00
CA GLU A 107 -3.90 -5.78 -0.25
C GLU A 107 -4.93 -6.77 0.29
N GLU A 108 -6.04 -6.29 0.86
CA GLU A 108 -7.15 -7.14 1.31
C GLU A 108 -7.74 -7.95 0.15
N ALA A 109 -7.88 -7.35 -1.04
CA ALA A 109 -8.35 -8.06 -2.22
C ALA A 109 -7.36 -9.14 -2.68
N ILE A 110 -6.04 -8.89 -2.60
CA ILE A 110 -5.01 -9.89 -2.90
C ILE A 110 -5.13 -11.07 -1.93
N GLU A 111 -5.29 -10.82 -0.64
CA GLU A 111 -5.45 -11.88 0.36
C GLU A 111 -6.73 -12.69 0.11
N LEU A 112 -7.85 -12.03 -0.27
CA LEU A 112 -9.07 -12.72 -0.67
C LEU A 112 -8.88 -13.62 -1.91
N MET A 113 -8.07 -13.21 -2.88
CA MET A 113 -7.73 -14.04 -4.03
C MET A 113 -6.89 -15.25 -3.62
N ARG A 114 -5.88 -15.06 -2.76
CA ARG A 114 -5.06 -16.15 -2.19
C ARG A 114 -5.88 -17.16 -1.40
N ASP A 115 -6.90 -16.68 -0.71
CA ASP A 115 -7.89 -17.49 0.01
C ASP A 115 -8.84 -18.28 -0.91
N GLY A 116 -8.69 -18.17 -2.24
CA GLY A 116 -9.58 -18.80 -3.21
C GLY A 116 -10.97 -18.17 -3.28
N LYS A 117 -11.10 -16.88 -2.88
CA LYS A 117 -12.37 -16.13 -2.88
C LYS A 117 -12.35 -14.97 -3.89
N PRO A 118 -12.06 -15.20 -5.18
CA PRO A 118 -11.93 -14.13 -6.18
C PRO A 118 -13.21 -13.31 -6.34
N ALA A 119 -14.40 -13.92 -6.20
CA ALA A 119 -15.68 -13.20 -6.22
C ALA A 119 -15.79 -12.10 -5.15
N LYS A 120 -15.20 -12.30 -3.96
CA LYS A 120 -15.20 -11.29 -2.89
C LYS A 120 -14.19 -10.18 -3.21
N ALA A 121 -13.02 -10.55 -3.72
CA ALA A 121 -12.00 -9.60 -4.16
C ALA A 121 -12.53 -8.66 -5.25
N VAL A 122 -13.25 -9.20 -6.26
CA VAL A 122 -13.91 -8.40 -7.30
C VAL A 122 -14.84 -7.35 -6.67
N LYS A 123 -15.75 -7.75 -5.79
CA LYS A 123 -16.70 -6.81 -5.15
C LYS A 123 -16.00 -5.72 -4.34
N LEU A 124 -14.94 -6.09 -3.61
CA LEU A 124 -14.16 -5.14 -2.82
C LEU A 124 -13.47 -4.12 -3.72
N LEU A 125 -12.80 -4.59 -4.77
CA LEU A 125 -12.08 -3.76 -5.74
C LEU A 125 -13.02 -2.88 -6.56
N GLU A 126 -14.18 -3.37 -6.98
CA GLU A 126 -15.18 -2.56 -7.68
C GLU A 126 -15.70 -1.42 -6.81
N LYS A 127 -15.93 -1.67 -5.51
CA LYS A 127 -16.31 -0.61 -4.58
C LYS A 127 -15.18 0.40 -4.41
N HIS A 128 -13.96 -0.09 -4.22
CA HIS A 128 -12.75 0.73 -4.09
C HIS A 128 -12.54 1.64 -5.30
N LEU A 129 -12.62 1.08 -6.51
CA LEU A 129 -12.37 1.81 -7.76
C LEU A 129 -13.50 2.77 -8.16
N LYS A 130 -14.69 2.66 -7.55
CA LYS A 130 -15.73 3.70 -7.65
C LYS A 130 -15.34 4.96 -6.87
N GLU A 131 -14.69 4.79 -5.72
CA GLU A 131 -14.16 5.90 -4.92
C GLU A 131 -12.87 6.42 -5.57
N GLU A 132 -12.01 5.51 -6.03
CA GLU A 132 -10.65 5.78 -6.48
C GLU A 132 -10.38 5.28 -7.91
N PRO A 133 -11.00 5.90 -8.94
CA PRO A 133 -10.89 5.44 -10.33
C PRO A 133 -9.49 5.61 -10.94
N LYS A 134 -8.59 6.35 -10.28
CA LYS A 134 -7.21 6.57 -10.72
C LYS A 134 -6.22 5.55 -10.11
N ASN A 135 -6.69 4.63 -9.28
CA ASN A 135 -5.83 3.62 -8.67
C ASN A 135 -5.50 2.51 -9.69
N ALA A 136 -4.38 2.67 -10.40
CA ALA A 136 -3.92 1.73 -11.42
C ALA A 136 -3.76 0.30 -10.85
N GLN A 137 -3.18 0.18 -9.66
CA GLN A 137 -2.94 -1.12 -9.05
C GLN A 137 -4.25 -1.85 -8.71
N GLY A 138 -5.27 -1.11 -8.26
CA GLY A 138 -6.61 -1.66 -8.07
C GLY A 138 -7.22 -2.19 -9.37
N TRP A 139 -7.10 -1.47 -10.48
CA TRP A 139 -7.57 -1.94 -11.80
C TRP A 139 -6.86 -3.21 -12.26
N ARG A 140 -5.55 -3.30 -12.03
CA ARG A 140 -4.75 -4.49 -12.32
C ARG A 140 -5.27 -5.71 -11.55
N PHE A 141 -5.39 -5.60 -10.24
CA PHE A 141 -5.87 -6.71 -9.41
C PHE A 141 -7.35 -7.03 -9.66
N LEU A 142 -8.16 -6.05 -10.07
CA LEU A 142 -9.54 -6.31 -10.48
C LEU A 142 -9.57 -7.18 -11.72
N GLY A 143 -8.70 -6.91 -12.70
CA GLY A 143 -8.55 -7.74 -13.89
C GLY A 143 -8.16 -9.17 -13.54
N THR A 144 -7.22 -9.35 -12.62
CA THR A 144 -6.81 -10.69 -12.16
C THR A 144 -7.92 -11.40 -11.40
N ALA A 145 -8.58 -10.72 -10.47
CA ALA A 145 -9.69 -11.27 -9.70
C ALA A 145 -10.87 -11.68 -10.61
N ARG A 146 -11.19 -10.88 -11.64
CA ARG A 146 -12.24 -11.20 -12.62
C ARG A 146 -11.86 -12.40 -13.50
N ALA A 147 -10.60 -12.47 -13.94
CA ALA A 147 -10.10 -13.62 -14.69
C ALA A 147 -10.19 -14.93 -13.88
N GLU A 148 -9.80 -14.90 -12.61
CA GLU A 148 -9.92 -16.05 -11.70
C GLU A 148 -11.38 -16.38 -11.34
N ASN A 149 -12.25 -15.37 -11.32
CA ASN A 149 -13.68 -15.54 -11.11
C ASN A 149 -14.44 -16.03 -12.36
N GLY A 150 -13.75 -16.28 -13.48
CA GLY A 150 -14.36 -16.77 -14.72
C GLY A 150 -15.05 -15.70 -15.57
N ASP A 151 -14.72 -14.42 -15.37
CA ASP A 151 -15.20 -13.29 -16.17
C ASP A 151 -14.05 -12.69 -17.02
N PRO A 152 -13.68 -13.34 -18.14
CA PRO A 152 -12.59 -12.88 -18.99
C PRO A 152 -12.91 -11.55 -19.69
N SER A 153 -14.18 -11.30 -20.01
CA SER A 153 -14.62 -10.04 -20.62
C SER A 153 -14.41 -8.88 -19.67
N GLY A 154 -14.88 -9.00 -18.43
CA GLY A 154 -14.67 -7.97 -17.42
C GLY A 154 -13.20 -7.84 -17.00
N ALA A 155 -12.40 -8.91 -17.11
CA ALA A 155 -10.96 -8.85 -16.88
C ALA A 155 -10.25 -7.97 -17.91
N VAL A 156 -10.61 -8.11 -19.19
CA VAL A 156 -10.08 -7.27 -20.28
C VAL A 156 -10.35 -5.79 -20.01
N GLU A 157 -11.58 -5.43 -19.66
CA GLU A 157 -11.93 -4.04 -19.36
C GLU A 157 -11.08 -3.44 -18.23
N ALA A 158 -10.88 -4.20 -17.15
CA ALA A 158 -10.10 -3.75 -16.00
C ALA A 158 -8.61 -3.62 -16.35
N TYR A 159 -8.05 -4.57 -17.11
CA TYR A 159 -6.67 -4.49 -17.57
C TYR A 159 -6.43 -3.35 -18.56
N GLU A 160 -7.38 -3.06 -19.45
CA GLU A 160 -7.28 -1.90 -20.35
C GLU A 160 -7.28 -0.58 -19.57
N LYS A 161 -8.09 -0.46 -18.51
CA LYS A 161 -8.04 0.71 -17.61
C LYS A 161 -6.69 0.84 -16.91
N TYR A 162 -6.13 -0.27 -16.42
CA TYR A 162 -4.80 -0.28 -15.84
C TYR A 162 -3.73 0.19 -16.85
N LEU A 163 -3.73 -0.37 -18.07
CA LEU A 163 -2.76 0.00 -19.11
C LEU A 163 -2.92 1.44 -19.61
N ALA A 164 -4.12 2.01 -19.52
CA ALA A 164 -4.36 3.41 -19.82
C ALA A 164 -3.75 4.35 -18.76
N LEU A 165 -3.75 3.93 -17.49
CA LEU A 165 -3.15 4.69 -16.38
C LEU A 165 -1.63 4.51 -16.34
N GLU A 166 -1.16 3.27 -16.48
CA GLU A 166 0.26 2.89 -16.33
C GLU A 166 0.78 2.14 -17.59
N PRO A 167 0.87 2.81 -18.76
CA PRO A 167 1.25 2.16 -20.02
C PRO A 167 2.72 1.68 -20.05
N LYS A 168 3.55 2.22 -19.15
CA LYS A 168 4.99 1.96 -19.04
C LYS A 168 5.36 1.12 -17.81
N ALA A 169 4.38 0.61 -17.06
CA ALA A 169 4.65 -0.27 -15.94
C ALA A 169 5.44 -1.52 -16.40
N PRO A 170 6.35 -2.04 -15.56
CA PRO A 170 7.20 -3.18 -15.91
C PRO A 170 6.39 -4.43 -16.28
N ASP A 171 5.20 -4.57 -15.70
CA ASP A 171 4.24 -5.64 -15.95
C ASP A 171 3.15 -5.28 -16.97
N ALA A 172 3.22 -4.11 -17.62
CA ALA A 172 2.28 -3.74 -18.68
C ALA A 172 2.40 -4.65 -19.92
N ALA A 173 3.59 -5.20 -20.21
CA ALA A 173 3.79 -6.13 -21.32
C ALA A 173 3.04 -7.47 -21.10
N PRO A 174 3.22 -8.18 -19.97
CA PRO A 174 2.45 -9.40 -19.71
C PRO A 174 0.94 -9.14 -19.60
N ILE A 175 0.50 -8.02 -19.02
CA ILE A 175 -0.94 -7.68 -18.96
C ILE A 175 -1.54 -7.48 -20.36
N ARG A 176 -0.82 -6.82 -21.28
CA ARG A 176 -1.24 -6.72 -22.69
C ARG A 176 -1.41 -8.10 -23.33
N GLN A 177 -0.50 -9.03 -23.07
CA GLN A 177 -0.62 -10.40 -23.57
C GLN A 177 -1.85 -11.11 -22.98
N SER A 178 -2.14 -10.92 -21.69
CA SER A 178 -3.35 -11.47 -21.07
C SER A 178 -4.62 -10.92 -21.71
N VAL A 179 -4.68 -9.63 -22.01
CA VAL A 179 -5.82 -9.01 -22.71
C VAL A 179 -6.02 -9.65 -24.09
N GLU A 180 -4.96 -9.75 -24.88
CA GLU A 180 -5.02 -10.38 -26.21
C GLU A 180 -5.42 -11.86 -26.14
N TYR A 181 -4.98 -12.57 -25.10
CA TYR A 181 -5.37 -13.95 -24.85
C TYR A 181 -6.87 -14.07 -24.57
N PHE A 182 -7.40 -13.24 -23.66
CA PHE A 182 -8.82 -13.28 -23.30
C PHE A 182 -9.74 -12.81 -24.44
N LYS A 183 -9.30 -11.86 -25.29
CA LYS A 183 -10.07 -11.42 -26.47
C LYS A 183 -10.22 -12.49 -27.55
N LYS A 184 -9.30 -13.45 -27.63
CA LYS A 184 -9.32 -14.53 -28.63
C LYS A 184 -10.09 -15.76 -28.18
N ARG A 185 -10.52 -15.80 -26.93
CA ARG A 185 -11.20 -16.93 -26.30
C ARG A 185 -12.70 -16.74 -26.33
#